data_AF-A0A937M5X4-F1
#
_entry.id   AF-A0A937M5X4-F1
#
_cell.length_a   1.000
_cell.length_b   1.000
_cell.length_c   1.000
_cell.angle_alpha   90.00
_cell.angle_beta   90.00
_cell.angle_gamma   90.00
#
_symmetry.space_group_name_H-M   'P 1'
#
loop_
_entity.id
_entity.type
_entity.pdbx_description
1 polymer ?
#
loop_
_entity_poly.entity_id
_entity_poly.type
_entity_poly.pdbx_seq_one_letter_code
_entity_poly.pdbx_strand_id
1 'polypeptide(L)'
;MSCPKTQYLLQEYFSEDLSAVARDELDRHLSDCAHCNAELESVLFVQRDIQQWQEQSVPHWDRGRELFRREHRAERPLSQLWLSWQWFPTAASLAMLCVLLFNVSVVSNESGFSVSFGGLSGANIDLRAQLAQFEQAQRGEMRQLVARVESRQDSNNVQLLQAVMEQAQQSTADSFDQMYAYFEQQRLLDLQDMRAGYEQLVDSDYETIRSLQQLVNYVGYQGDIR
;
A
#
# COMPACT_ATOMS: atom_id res chain seq x y z
N MET A 1 40.43 33.47 69.90
CA MET A 1 40.89 33.60 68.50
C MET A 1 40.80 35.05 68.04
N SER A 2 41.57 35.43 67.00
CA SER A 2 41.45 36.75 66.35
C SER A 2 40.23 36.77 65.40
N CYS A 3 39.43 37.83 65.44
CA CYS A 3 38.25 38.01 64.59
C CYS A 3 38.43 37.75 63.06
N PRO A 4 39.58 38.04 62.40
CA PRO A 4 39.71 37.70 60.97
C PRO A 4 39.71 36.18 60.71
N LYS A 5 40.14 35.36 61.68
CA LYS A 5 40.17 33.90 61.52
C LYS A 5 38.77 33.30 61.58
N THR A 6 37.83 33.95 62.28
CA THR A 6 36.46 33.44 62.43
C THR A 6 35.63 33.64 61.17
N GLN A 7 35.93 34.66 60.35
CA GLN A 7 35.33 34.82 59.02
C GLN A 7 35.61 33.62 58.09
N TYR A 8 36.84 33.10 58.13
CA TYR A 8 37.21 31.92 57.34
C TYR A 8 36.51 30.65 57.85
N LEU A 9 36.48 30.44 59.17
CA LEU A 9 35.78 29.29 59.77
C LEU A 9 34.26 29.34 59.56
N LEU A 10 33.67 30.55 59.48
CA LEU A 10 32.26 30.73 59.15
C LEU A 10 31.93 30.27 57.73
N GLN A 11 32.80 30.50 56.74
CA GLN A 11 32.59 29.96 55.39
C GLN A 11 32.59 28.43 55.38
N GLU A 12 33.55 27.81 56.07
CA GLU A 12 33.63 26.34 56.21
C GLU A 12 32.44 25.77 56.99
N TYR A 13 31.87 26.53 57.94
CA TYR A 13 30.65 26.16 58.65
C TYR A 13 29.46 26.02 57.70
N PHE A 14 29.26 26.99 56.79
CA PHE A 14 28.16 26.96 55.81
C PHE A 14 28.39 25.95 54.66
N SER A 15 29.62 25.51 54.42
CA SER A 15 29.93 24.45 53.45
C SER A 15 29.86 23.03 54.05
N GLU A 16 29.42 22.88 55.31
CA GLU A 16 29.32 21.62 56.07
C GLU A 16 30.64 20.86 56.32
N ASP A 17 31.78 21.39 55.86
CA ASP A 17 33.11 20.75 55.94
C ASP A 17 33.88 21.02 57.25
N LEU A 18 33.25 21.72 58.21
CA LEU A 18 33.93 22.14 59.43
C LEU A 18 34.14 20.98 60.43
N SER A 19 35.41 20.72 60.80
CA SER A 19 35.78 19.72 61.81
C SER A 19 35.18 20.01 63.20
N ALA A 20 34.89 18.97 63.99
CA ALA A 20 34.27 19.11 65.32
C ALA A 20 35.08 20.00 66.29
N VAL A 21 36.41 19.92 66.23
CA VAL A 21 37.31 20.74 67.07
C VAL A 21 37.22 22.22 66.69
N ALA A 22 37.12 22.52 65.39
CA ALA A 22 36.97 23.90 64.91
C ALA A 22 35.59 24.48 65.22
N ARG A 23 34.54 23.64 65.29
CA ARG A 23 33.21 24.05 65.77
C ARG A 23 33.24 24.48 67.23
N ASP A 24 33.83 23.67 68.10
CA ASP A 24 33.95 24.01 69.53
C ASP A 24 34.75 25.31 69.76
N GLU A 25 35.79 25.55 68.96
CA GLU A 25 36.59 26.78 69.03
C GLU A 25 35.82 28.01 68.49
N LEU A 26 35.00 27.82 67.46
CA LEU A 26 34.09 28.85 66.93
C LEU A 26 33.01 29.20 67.97
N ASP A 27 32.32 28.21 68.54
CA ASP A 27 31.24 28.42 69.51
C ASP A 27 31.73 29.18 70.75
N ARG A 28 32.94 28.84 71.23
CA ARG A 28 33.59 29.57 72.32
C ARG A 28 33.91 31.02 71.95
N HIS A 29 34.30 31.28 70.70
CA HIS A 29 34.55 32.65 70.27
C HIS A 29 33.25 33.45 70.09
N LEU A 30 32.19 32.82 69.60
CA LEU A 30 30.88 33.44 69.42
C LEU A 30 30.24 33.82 70.76
N SER A 31 30.45 33.03 71.82
CA SER A 31 30.00 33.40 73.17
C SER A 31 30.72 34.63 73.73
N ASP A 32 31.97 34.84 73.34
CA ASP A 32 32.83 35.90 73.88
C ASP A 32 32.78 37.19 73.04
N CYS A 33 32.46 37.10 71.75
CA CYS A 33 32.50 38.22 70.80
C CYS A 33 31.12 38.53 70.20
N ALA A 34 30.47 39.56 70.74
CA ALA A 34 29.14 40.01 70.28
C ALA A 34 29.11 40.42 68.79
N HIS A 35 30.21 40.97 68.27
CA HIS A 35 30.29 41.38 66.87
C HIS A 35 30.23 40.19 65.92
N CYS A 36 31.01 39.13 66.20
CA CYS A 36 31.00 37.93 65.37
C CYS A 36 29.68 37.16 65.47
N ASN A 37 29.02 37.17 66.63
CA ASN A 37 27.69 36.57 66.76
C ASN A 37 26.63 37.34 65.93
N ALA A 38 26.67 38.66 65.95
CA ALA A 38 25.76 39.48 65.12
C ALA A 38 25.96 39.24 63.61
N GLU A 39 27.22 39.08 63.17
CA GLU A 39 27.52 38.70 61.78
C GLU A 39 26.91 37.34 61.43
N LEU A 40 27.07 36.33 62.29
CA LEU A 40 26.48 35.00 62.08
C LEU A 40 24.94 35.07 61.99
N GLU A 41 24.30 35.79 62.91
CA GLU A 41 22.85 35.98 62.91
C GLU A 41 22.36 36.64 61.62
N SER A 42 23.10 37.63 61.10
CA SER A 42 22.76 38.30 59.84
C SER A 42 22.81 37.34 58.64
N VAL A 43 23.80 36.45 58.60
CA VAL A 43 23.93 35.46 57.51
C VAL A 43 22.83 34.41 57.60
N LEU A 44 22.51 33.92 58.82
CA LEU A 44 21.41 32.98 59.03
C LEU A 44 20.05 33.57 58.64
N PHE A 45 19.85 34.88 58.87
CA PHE A 45 18.66 35.59 58.44
C PHE A 45 18.52 35.59 56.90
N VAL A 46 19.59 35.97 56.20
CA VAL A 46 19.60 35.97 54.72
C VAL A 46 19.39 34.56 54.15
N GLN A 47 19.99 33.53 54.76
CA GLN A 47 19.79 32.14 54.34
C GLN A 47 18.32 31.73 54.41
N ARG A 48 17.62 32.11 55.49
CA ARG A 48 16.20 31.83 55.67
C ARG A 48 15.35 32.55 54.63
N ASP A 49 15.64 33.83 54.36
CA ASP A 49 14.91 34.62 53.36
C ASP A 49 15.07 34.04 51.95
N ILE A 50 16.28 33.59 51.59
CA ILE A 50 16.55 32.94 50.29
C ILE A 50 15.79 31.60 50.20
N GLN A 51 15.74 30.82 51.29
CA GLN A 51 14.97 29.56 51.29
C GLN A 51 13.46 29.78 51.15
N GLN A 52 12.94 30.93 51.59
CA GLN A 52 11.53 31.29 51.44
C GLN A 52 11.23 31.99 50.11
N TRP A 53 12.26 32.38 49.36
CA TRP A 53 12.09 33.05 48.08
C TRP A 53 11.46 32.09 47.06
N GLN A 54 10.30 32.48 46.53
CA GLN A 54 9.60 31.77 45.47
C GLN A 54 9.67 32.59 44.18
N GLU A 55 9.89 31.91 43.06
CA GLU A 55 9.92 32.54 41.75
C GLU A 55 8.51 33.05 41.38
N GLN A 56 8.34 34.37 41.35
CA GLN A 56 7.09 34.99 40.90
C GLN A 56 7.14 35.20 39.39
N SER A 57 6.07 34.82 38.70
CA SER A 57 5.95 35.08 37.28
C SER A 57 5.81 36.59 37.02
N VAL A 58 6.60 37.09 36.07
CA VAL A 58 6.52 38.50 35.65
C VAL A 58 5.11 38.76 35.11
N PRO A 59 4.41 39.83 35.56
CA PRO A 59 3.11 40.19 35.00
C PRO A 59 3.25 40.44 33.49
N HIS A 60 2.33 39.94 32.68
CA HIS A 60 2.39 40.10 31.22
C HIS A 60 2.05 41.54 30.79
N TRP A 61 2.97 42.49 30.85
CA TRP A 61 2.69 43.86 30.37
C TRP A 61 2.76 43.97 28.83
N ASP A 62 1.95 43.16 28.14
CA ASP A 62 1.86 43.08 26.68
C ASP A 62 0.82 44.05 26.09
N ARG A 63 1.13 45.35 26.12
CA ARG A 63 0.24 46.40 25.58
C ARG A 63 -0.05 46.22 24.07
N GLY A 64 0.86 45.58 23.32
CA GLY A 64 0.71 45.38 21.88
C GLY A 64 -0.37 44.36 21.53
N ARG A 65 -0.44 43.23 22.23
CA ARG A 65 -1.33 42.12 21.87
C ARG A 65 -2.80 42.41 22.17
N GLU A 66 -3.07 43.26 23.16
CA GLU A 66 -4.44 43.64 23.54
C GLU A 66 -5.12 44.55 22.50
N LEU A 67 -4.35 45.44 21.86
CA LEU A 67 -4.84 46.33 20.80
C LEU A 67 -5.21 45.54 19.55
N PHE A 68 -4.33 44.64 19.07
CA PHE A 68 -4.61 43.78 17.92
C PHE A 68 -5.76 42.80 18.18
N ARG A 69 -5.93 42.33 19.42
CA ARG A 69 -7.05 41.45 19.81
C ARG A 69 -8.40 42.19 19.83
N ARG A 70 -8.42 43.52 19.94
CA ARG A 70 -9.65 44.33 19.89
C ARG A 70 -10.12 44.55 18.46
N GLU A 71 -9.19 44.78 17.53
CA GLU A 71 -9.49 45.07 16.13
C GLU A 71 -9.79 43.80 15.31
N HIS A 72 -9.27 42.64 15.74
CA HIS A 72 -9.59 41.33 15.17
C HIS A 72 -10.50 40.47 16.04
N ARG A 73 -11.19 41.08 17.01
CA ARG A 73 -12.27 40.36 17.71
C ARG A 73 -13.43 40.20 16.74
N ALA A 74 -13.51 39.03 16.12
CA ALA A 74 -14.80 38.47 15.76
C ALA A 74 -15.69 38.59 17.01
N GLU A 75 -16.89 39.14 16.83
CA GLU A 75 -17.85 39.33 17.91
C GLU A 75 -17.88 38.07 18.78
N ARG A 76 -17.81 38.25 20.11
CA ARG A 76 -17.89 37.15 21.07
C ARG A 76 -18.99 36.21 20.60
N PRO A 77 -18.76 34.90 20.42
CA PRO A 77 -19.84 34.03 19.99
C PRO A 77 -20.92 34.16 21.05
N LEU A 78 -22.03 34.80 20.66
CA LEU A 78 -23.29 34.72 21.37
C LEU A 78 -23.44 33.24 21.72
N SER A 79 -23.69 32.95 23.00
CA SER A 79 -23.67 31.59 23.52
C SER A 79 -24.35 30.66 22.53
N GLN A 80 -23.73 29.53 22.21
CA GLN A 80 -24.18 28.59 21.19
C GLN A 80 -25.67 28.20 21.37
N LEU A 81 -26.14 28.28 22.61
CA LEU A 81 -27.54 28.18 23.04
C LEU A 81 -28.45 29.29 22.48
N TRP A 82 -28.04 30.56 22.53
CA TRP A 82 -28.81 31.68 21.97
C TRP A 82 -28.87 31.61 20.44
N LEU A 83 -27.75 31.22 19.81
CA LEU A 83 -27.71 30.97 18.37
C LEU A 83 -28.66 29.82 17.99
N SER A 84 -28.68 28.72 18.75
CA SER A 84 -29.61 27.59 18.51
C SER A 84 -31.08 27.95 18.69
N TRP A 85 -31.40 28.89 19.60
CA TRP A 85 -32.78 29.36 19.79
C TRP A 85 -33.29 30.12 18.56
N GLN A 86 -32.41 30.85 17.88
CA GLN A 86 -32.77 31.61 16.68
C GLN A 86 -33.23 30.71 15.51
N TRP A 87 -32.83 29.43 15.49
CA TRP A 87 -33.21 28.47 14.46
C TRP A 87 -34.53 27.75 14.71
N PHE A 88 -35.13 27.87 15.90
CA PHE A 88 -36.43 27.24 16.18
C PHE A 88 -37.54 27.68 15.21
N PRO A 89 -37.77 28.98 14.95
CA PRO A 89 -38.83 29.38 14.02
C PRO A 89 -38.54 28.92 12.59
N THR A 90 -37.27 28.95 12.15
CA THR A 90 -36.90 28.47 10.80
C THR A 90 -37.02 26.95 10.67
N ALA A 91 -36.67 26.21 11.72
CA ALA A 91 -36.83 24.76 11.78
C ALA A 91 -38.31 24.37 11.79
N ALA A 92 -39.16 25.12 12.51
CA ALA A 92 -40.61 24.92 12.51
C ALA A 92 -41.23 25.22 11.13
N SER A 93 -40.82 26.30 10.45
CA SER A 93 -41.29 26.58 9.09
C SER A 93 -40.83 25.54 8.08
N LEU A 94 -39.61 25.02 8.22
CA LEU A 94 -39.08 23.96 7.37
C LEU A 94 -39.80 22.62 7.64
N ALA A 95 -40.09 22.32 8.91
CA ALA A 95 -40.89 21.15 9.27
C ALA A 95 -42.31 21.24 8.69
N MET A 96 -42.96 22.41 8.76
CA MET A 96 -44.27 22.63 8.12
C MET A 96 -44.21 22.53 6.60
N LEU A 97 -43.16 23.05 5.97
CA LEU A 97 -42.91 22.88 4.54
C LEU A 97 -42.76 21.40 4.17
N CYS A 98 -42.00 20.62 4.96
CA CYS A 98 -41.88 19.19 4.78
C CYS A 98 -43.22 18.48 4.97
N VAL A 99 -44.01 18.84 5.98
CA VAL A 99 -45.36 18.28 6.19
C VAL A 99 -46.26 18.54 4.98
N LEU A 100 -46.16 19.72 4.36
CA LEU A 100 -46.93 20.11 3.18
C LEU A 100 -46.43 19.41 1.91
N LEU A 101 -45.12 19.35 1.67
CA LEU A 101 -44.51 18.66 0.53
C LEU A 101 -44.74 17.14 0.59
N PHE A 102 -44.62 16.55 1.78
CA PHE A 102 -44.81 15.13 2.00
C PHE A 102 -46.25 14.74 2.33
N ASN A 103 -47.22 15.68 2.29
CA ASN A 103 -48.65 15.42 2.52
C ASN A 103 -48.89 14.46 3.71
N VAL A 104 -48.41 14.87 4.89
CA VAL A 104 -48.43 14.04 6.10
C VAL A 104 -49.82 14.11 6.72
N SER A 105 -50.55 12.99 6.74
CA SER A 105 -51.82 12.88 7.43
C SER A 105 -51.62 12.17 8.77
N VAL A 106 -52.00 12.89 9.84
CA VAL A 106 -51.99 12.37 11.21
C VAL A 106 -53.42 12.02 11.57
N VAL A 107 -53.71 10.73 11.75
CA VAL A 107 -55.03 10.26 12.18
C VAL A 107 -54.90 9.66 13.57
N SER A 108 -55.55 10.28 14.53
CA SER A 108 -55.65 9.78 15.91
C SER A 108 -56.97 9.04 16.06
N ASN A 109 -56.91 7.73 16.28
CA ASN A 109 -58.09 6.91 16.58
C ASN A 109 -57.94 6.28 17.97
N GLU A 110 -59.04 5.76 18.54
CA GLU A 110 -59.06 5.20 19.90
C GLU A 110 -58.08 4.03 20.13
N SER A 111 -57.53 3.45 19.05
CA SER A 111 -56.56 2.35 19.05
C SER A 111 -55.09 2.75 18.80
N GLY A 112 -54.78 4.05 18.68
CA GLY A 112 -53.39 4.53 18.60
C GLY A 112 -53.14 5.63 17.57
N PHE A 113 -51.90 6.14 17.57
CA PHE A 113 -51.43 7.23 16.73
C PHE A 113 -50.79 6.68 15.44
N SER A 114 -51.37 7.01 14.27
CA SER A 114 -50.75 6.68 12.98
C SER A 114 -50.40 7.94 12.19
N VAL A 115 -49.14 8.04 11.78
CA VAL A 115 -48.62 9.11 10.91
C VAL A 115 -48.37 8.52 9.53
N SER A 116 -49.13 8.97 8.54
CA SER A 116 -48.99 8.53 7.16
C SER A 116 -48.29 9.63 6.36
N PHE A 117 -47.12 9.34 5.78
CA PHE A 117 -46.38 10.28 4.92
C PHE A 117 -46.71 9.98 3.47
N GLY A 118 -47.21 10.97 2.75
CA GLY A 118 -47.60 10.87 1.35
C GLY A 118 -49.00 10.26 1.24
N GLY A 119 -50.01 11.10 0.97
CA GLY A 119 -51.27 10.67 0.40
C GLY A 119 -51.07 10.02 -0.97
N LEU A 120 -50.51 8.81 -1.00
CA LEU A 120 -50.04 8.11 -2.19
C LEU A 120 -50.53 6.65 -2.20
N SER A 121 -51.73 6.38 -1.70
CA SER A 121 -52.34 5.06 -1.96
C SER A 121 -52.56 4.84 -3.47
N GLY A 122 -52.75 5.91 -4.25
CA GLY A 122 -52.81 5.87 -5.72
C GLY A 122 -51.45 5.96 -6.42
N ALA A 123 -50.57 6.87 -6.00
CA ALA A 123 -49.27 7.07 -6.66
C ALA A 123 -48.24 5.97 -6.38
N ASN A 124 -48.34 5.23 -5.27
CA ASN A 124 -47.52 4.05 -5.05
C ASN A 124 -47.86 2.91 -6.02
N ILE A 125 -49.11 2.83 -6.50
CA ILE A 125 -49.52 1.85 -7.51
C ILE A 125 -48.92 2.23 -8.87
N ASP A 126 -48.96 3.53 -9.20
CA ASP A 126 -48.41 4.05 -10.45
C ASP A 126 -46.87 3.95 -10.51
N LEU A 127 -46.19 4.25 -9.39
CA LEU A 127 -44.74 4.08 -9.26
C LEU A 127 -44.33 2.61 -9.40
N ARG A 128 -45.08 1.68 -8.79
CA ARG A 128 -44.80 0.23 -8.92
C ARG A 128 -45.03 -0.27 -10.34
N ALA A 129 -46.05 0.24 -11.03
CA ALA A 129 -46.29 -0.08 -12.43
C ALA A 129 -45.15 0.44 -13.33
N GLN A 130 -44.68 1.67 -13.11
CA GLN A 130 -43.54 2.24 -13.83
C GLN A 130 -42.23 1.49 -13.57
N LEU A 131 -41.97 1.09 -12.33
CA LEU A 131 -40.80 0.29 -11.98
C LEU A 131 -40.83 -1.11 -12.62
N ALA A 132 -42.00 -1.76 -12.64
CA ALA A 132 -42.15 -3.06 -13.30
C ALA A 132 -41.96 -2.96 -14.82
N GLN A 133 -42.46 -1.89 -15.44
CA GLN A 133 -42.26 -1.63 -16.87
C GLN A 133 -40.79 -1.34 -17.19
N PHE A 134 -40.11 -0.54 -16.36
CA PHE A 134 -38.69 -0.26 -16.51
C PHE A 134 -37.83 -1.53 -16.38
N GLU A 135 -38.11 -2.37 -15.38
CA GLU A 135 -37.40 -3.64 -15.20
C GLU A 135 -37.61 -4.57 -16.39
N GLN A 136 -38.83 -4.64 -16.94
CA GLN A 136 -39.11 -5.42 -18.15
C GLN A 136 -38.36 -4.89 -19.37
N ALA A 137 -38.31 -3.57 -19.56
CA ALA A 137 -37.55 -2.94 -20.64
C ALA A 137 -36.06 -3.26 -20.52
N GLN A 138 -35.48 -3.11 -19.32
CA GLN A 138 -34.08 -3.38 -19.05
C GLN A 138 -33.73 -4.87 -19.27
N ARG A 139 -34.61 -5.80 -18.85
CA ARG A 139 -34.44 -7.24 -19.12
C ARG A 139 -34.51 -7.55 -20.62
N GLY A 140 -35.34 -6.82 -21.37
CA GLY A 140 -35.42 -6.92 -22.83
C GLY A 140 -34.11 -6.50 -23.50
N GLU A 141 -33.57 -5.33 -23.13
CA GLU A 141 -32.30 -4.83 -23.64
C GLU A 141 -31.13 -5.76 -23.30
N MET A 142 -31.09 -6.28 -22.06
CA MET A 142 -30.07 -7.24 -21.65
C MET A 142 -30.09 -8.53 -22.47
N ARG A 143 -31.28 -9.07 -22.76
CA ARG A 143 -31.41 -10.26 -23.62
C ARG A 143 -30.91 -9.98 -25.04
N GLN A 144 -31.18 -8.80 -25.59
CA GLN A 144 -30.69 -8.41 -26.91
C GLN A 144 -29.16 -8.27 -26.94
N LEU A 145 -28.56 -7.73 -25.88
CA LEU A 145 -27.10 -7.64 -25.76
C LEU A 145 -26.46 -9.03 -25.69
N VAL A 146 -27.00 -9.94 -24.88
CA VAL A 146 -26.52 -11.33 -24.77
C VAL A 146 -26.59 -12.02 -26.14
N ALA A 147 -27.74 -11.96 -26.83
CA ALA A 147 -27.89 -12.57 -28.15
C ALA A 147 -26.90 -12.01 -29.18
N ARG A 148 -26.59 -10.71 -29.12
CA ARG A 148 -25.59 -10.09 -30.01
C ARG A 148 -24.17 -10.56 -29.70
N VAL A 149 -23.83 -10.72 -28.43
CA VAL A 149 -22.50 -11.21 -28.01
C VAL A 149 -22.32 -12.67 -28.41
N GLU A 150 -23.33 -13.51 -28.17
CA GLU A 150 -23.34 -14.93 -28.56
C GLU A 150 -23.15 -15.08 -30.07
N SER A 151 -23.93 -14.36 -30.88
CA SER A 151 -23.78 -14.37 -32.35
C SER A 151 -22.40 -13.92 -32.83
N ARG A 152 -21.77 -12.94 -32.16
CA ARG A 152 -20.39 -12.53 -32.45
C ARG A 152 -19.37 -13.60 -32.07
N GLN A 153 -19.60 -14.29 -30.95
CA GLN A 153 -18.72 -15.35 -30.48
C GLN A 153 -18.77 -16.56 -31.41
N ASP A 154 -19.96 -16.96 -31.85
CA ASP A 154 -20.14 -18.08 -32.78
C ASP A 154 -19.49 -17.79 -34.14
N SER A 155 -19.70 -16.59 -34.69
CA SER A 155 -19.09 -16.21 -35.97
C SER A 155 -17.56 -16.12 -35.89
N ASN A 156 -17.03 -15.58 -34.78
CA ASN A 156 -15.58 -15.55 -34.56
C ASN A 156 -15.00 -16.96 -34.42
N ASN A 157 -15.68 -17.85 -33.68
CA ASN A 157 -15.23 -19.24 -33.50
C ASN A 157 -15.20 -20.00 -34.84
N VAL A 158 -16.22 -19.83 -35.68
CA VAL A 158 -16.23 -20.43 -37.04
C VAL A 158 -15.08 -19.90 -37.89
N GLN A 159 -14.82 -18.59 -37.87
CA GLN A 159 -13.69 -18.00 -38.61
C GLN A 159 -12.33 -18.51 -38.11
N LEU A 160 -12.18 -18.65 -36.78
CA LEU A 160 -10.96 -19.18 -36.19
C LEU A 160 -10.76 -20.65 -36.58
N LEU A 161 -11.81 -21.47 -36.53
CA LEU A 161 -11.75 -22.87 -36.98
C LEU A 161 -11.38 -22.96 -38.46
N GLN A 162 -11.95 -22.11 -39.33
CA GLN A 162 -11.59 -22.05 -40.74
C GLN A 162 -10.11 -21.68 -40.95
N ALA A 163 -9.64 -20.64 -40.27
CA ALA A 163 -8.25 -20.21 -40.35
C ALA A 163 -7.27 -21.28 -39.83
N VAL A 164 -7.61 -21.97 -38.73
CA VAL A 164 -6.82 -23.09 -38.19
C VAL A 164 -6.80 -24.27 -39.17
N MET A 165 -7.94 -24.60 -39.80
CA MET A 165 -7.99 -25.68 -40.80
C MET A 165 -7.17 -25.34 -42.04
N GLU A 166 -7.25 -24.11 -42.54
CA GLU A 166 -6.45 -23.65 -43.68
C GLU A 166 -4.95 -23.67 -43.35
N GLN A 167 -4.57 -23.15 -42.19
CA GLN A 167 -3.19 -23.19 -41.70
C GLN A 167 -2.70 -24.63 -41.53
N ALA A 168 -3.53 -25.53 -41.00
CA ALA A 168 -3.20 -26.94 -40.84
C ALA A 168 -3.01 -27.62 -42.20
N GLN A 169 -3.84 -27.31 -43.20
CA GLN A 169 -3.69 -27.82 -44.57
C GLN A 169 -2.39 -27.34 -45.20
N GLN A 170 -2.08 -26.04 -45.10
CA GLN A 170 -0.83 -25.47 -45.63
C GLN A 170 0.40 -26.08 -44.95
N SER A 171 0.41 -26.11 -43.61
CA SER A 171 1.51 -26.71 -42.84
C SER A 171 1.69 -28.20 -43.15
N THR A 172 0.60 -28.92 -43.43
CA THR A 172 0.65 -30.34 -43.81
C THR A 172 1.25 -30.48 -45.21
N ALA A 173 0.88 -29.63 -46.17
CA ALA A 173 1.47 -29.62 -47.51
C ALA A 173 2.97 -29.33 -47.46
N ASP A 174 3.39 -28.30 -46.72
CA ASP A 174 4.80 -27.96 -46.53
C ASP A 174 5.59 -29.12 -45.91
N SER A 175 4.99 -29.81 -44.94
CA SER A 175 5.60 -30.99 -44.30
C SER A 175 5.78 -32.16 -45.28
N PHE A 176 4.80 -32.38 -46.16
CA PHE A 176 4.90 -33.40 -47.20
C PHE A 176 5.96 -33.05 -48.25
N ASP A 177 6.07 -31.80 -48.65
CA ASP A 177 7.12 -31.34 -49.57
C ASP A 177 8.51 -31.54 -48.97
N GLN A 178 8.68 -31.22 -47.67
CA GLN A 178 9.92 -31.49 -46.96
C GLN A 178 10.24 -32.99 -46.89
N MET A 179 9.23 -33.82 -46.60
CA MET A 179 9.39 -35.28 -46.58
C MET A 179 9.77 -35.83 -47.95
N TYR A 180 9.15 -35.34 -49.03
CA TYR A 180 9.47 -35.73 -50.39
C TYR A 180 10.91 -35.36 -50.76
N ALA A 181 11.33 -34.14 -50.45
CA ALA A 181 12.71 -33.70 -50.67
C ALA A 181 13.73 -34.56 -49.91
N TYR A 182 13.42 -34.94 -48.66
CA TYR A 182 14.25 -35.85 -47.88
C TYR A 182 14.34 -37.24 -48.52
N PHE A 183 13.22 -37.81 -48.98
CA PHE A 183 13.22 -39.12 -49.64
C PHE A 183 14.01 -39.12 -50.96
N GLU A 184 13.89 -38.06 -51.77
CA GLU A 184 14.66 -37.97 -53.01
C GLU A 184 16.15 -37.79 -52.73
N GLN A 185 16.52 -37.01 -51.70
CA GLN A 185 17.91 -36.92 -51.26
C GLN A 185 18.45 -38.28 -50.79
N GLN A 186 17.69 -39.00 -49.98
CA GLN A 186 18.08 -40.34 -49.52
C GLN A 186 18.25 -41.31 -50.70
N ARG A 187 17.33 -41.28 -51.66
CA ARG A 187 17.40 -42.11 -52.86
C ARG A 187 18.64 -41.81 -53.70
N LEU A 188 19.03 -40.54 -53.83
CA LEU A 188 20.25 -40.16 -54.55
C LEU A 188 21.51 -40.67 -53.85
N LEU A 189 21.54 -40.62 -52.51
CA LEU A 189 22.63 -41.18 -51.71
C LEU A 189 22.70 -42.70 -51.88
N ASP A 190 21.58 -43.41 -51.78
CA ASP A 190 21.51 -44.86 -51.98
C ASP A 190 21.98 -45.25 -53.39
N LEU A 191 21.62 -44.48 -54.43
CA LEU A 191 22.09 -44.71 -55.79
C LEU A 191 23.60 -44.48 -55.94
N GLN A 192 24.18 -43.54 -55.20
CA GLN A 192 25.63 -43.32 -55.18
C GLN A 192 26.34 -44.49 -54.47
N ASP A 193 25.81 -44.93 -53.33
CA ASP A 193 26.35 -46.04 -52.55
C ASP A 193 26.31 -47.35 -53.34
N MET A 194 25.20 -47.63 -54.03
CA MET A 194 25.08 -48.79 -54.93
C MET A 194 26.11 -48.75 -56.05
N ARG A 195 26.36 -47.59 -56.68
CA ARG A 195 27.39 -47.46 -57.72
C ARG A 195 28.78 -47.73 -57.16
N ALA A 196 29.11 -47.15 -56.01
CA ALA A 196 30.40 -47.38 -55.35
C ALA A 196 30.58 -48.87 -54.97
N GLY A 197 29.51 -49.52 -54.49
CA GLY A 197 29.51 -50.95 -54.21
C GLY A 197 29.72 -51.82 -55.46
N TYR A 198 29.09 -51.48 -56.58
CA TYR A 198 29.32 -52.17 -57.85
C TYR A 198 30.75 -51.99 -58.37
N GLU A 199 31.31 -50.78 -58.27
CA GLU A 199 32.71 -50.52 -58.63
C GLU A 199 33.66 -51.37 -57.77
N GLN A 200 33.42 -51.45 -56.46
CA GLN A 200 34.22 -52.27 -55.55
C GLN A 200 34.12 -53.78 -55.85
N LEU A 201 32.94 -54.28 -56.20
CA LEU A 201 32.74 -55.68 -56.62
C LEU A 201 33.52 -55.99 -57.91
N VAL A 202 33.46 -55.10 -58.89
CA VAL A 202 34.19 -55.24 -60.16
C VAL A 202 35.70 -55.24 -59.93
N ASP A 203 36.22 -54.33 -59.11
CA ASP A 203 37.64 -54.27 -58.76
C ASP A 203 38.10 -55.56 -58.04
N SER A 204 37.29 -56.05 -57.09
CA SER A 204 37.55 -57.32 -56.40
C SER A 204 37.57 -58.51 -57.36
N ASP A 205 36.67 -58.57 -58.33
CA ASP A 205 36.64 -59.62 -59.35
C ASP A 205 37.88 -59.56 -60.25
N TYR A 206 38.32 -58.36 -60.65
CA TYR A 206 39.57 -58.18 -61.41
C TYR A 206 40.79 -58.64 -60.62
N GLU A 207 40.90 -58.27 -59.33
CA GLU A 207 41.99 -58.73 -58.46
C GLU A 207 41.96 -60.25 -58.27
N THR A 208 40.77 -60.83 -58.10
CA THR A 208 40.58 -62.28 -57.94
C THR A 208 41.01 -63.02 -59.21
N ILE A 209 40.57 -62.60 -60.39
CA ILE A 209 40.98 -63.21 -61.67
C ILE A 209 42.50 -63.10 -61.86
N ARG A 210 43.08 -61.93 -61.54
CA ARG A 210 44.53 -61.72 -61.63
C ARG A 210 45.30 -62.64 -60.68
N SER A 211 44.82 -62.80 -59.45
CA SER A 211 45.44 -63.71 -58.47
C SER A 211 45.33 -65.19 -58.90
N LEU A 212 44.20 -65.60 -59.47
CA LEU A 212 44.03 -66.94 -60.04
C LEU A 212 44.98 -67.19 -61.23
N GLN A 213 45.14 -66.22 -62.14
CA GLN A 213 46.11 -66.31 -63.22
C GLN A 213 47.55 -66.44 -62.71
N GLN A 214 47.90 -65.71 -61.64
CA GLN A 214 49.21 -65.84 -60.99
C GLN A 214 49.40 -67.24 -60.38
N LEU A 215 48.36 -67.79 -59.73
CA LEU A 215 48.40 -69.15 -59.18
C LEU A 215 48.53 -70.21 -60.28
N VAL A 216 47.80 -70.10 -61.39
CA VAL A 216 47.92 -71.02 -62.53
C VAL A 216 49.33 -70.98 -63.12
N ASN A 217 49.89 -69.78 -63.32
CA ASN A 217 51.27 -69.64 -63.81
C ASN A 217 52.29 -70.26 -62.84
N TYR A 218 52.08 -70.08 -61.52
CA TYR A 218 52.94 -70.66 -60.49
C TYR A 218 52.88 -72.20 -60.47
N VAL A 219 51.68 -72.79 -60.54
CA VAL A 219 51.50 -74.25 -60.58
C VAL A 219 52.00 -74.85 -61.88
N GLY A 220 51.76 -74.19 -63.02
CA GLY A 220 52.31 -74.60 -64.32
C GLY A 220 53.82 -74.69 -64.31
N TYR A 221 54.49 -73.70 -63.69
CA TYR A 221 55.94 -73.72 -63.52
C TYR A 221 56.45 -74.86 -62.63
N GLN A 222 55.67 -75.30 -61.64
CA GLN A 222 56.00 -76.47 -60.81
C GLN A 222 55.72 -77.82 -61.50
N GLY A 223 54.79 -77.87 -62.46
CA GLY A 223 54.45 -79.07 -63.23
C GLY A 223 55.51 -79.51 -64.23
N ASP A 224 56.26 -78.56 -64.80
CA ASP A 224 57.35 -78.82 -65.77
C ASP A 224 58.69 -79.25 -65.11
N ILE A 225 58.75 -79.36 -63.79
CA ILE A 225 59.98 -79.72 -63.03
C ILE A 225 59.95 -81.19 -62.60
N ARG A 226 59.38 -82.11 -63.38
CA ARG A 226 59.40 -83.55 -63.05
C ARG A 226 59.73 -84.46 -64.22
#